data_AF-A0A6A7ZM37-F1
#
_entry.id   AF-A0A6A7ZM37-F1
#
_cell.length_a   1.000
_cell.length_b   1.000
_cell.length_c   1.000
_cell.angle_alpha   90.00
_cell.angle_beta   90.00
_cell.angle_gamma   90.00
#
_symmetry.space_group_name_H-M   'P 1'
#
loop_
_entity.id
_entity.type
_entity.pdbx_description
1 polymer ?
#
loop_
_entity_poly.entity_id
_entity_poly.type
_entity_poly.pdbx_seq_one_letter_code
_entity_poly.pdbx_strand_id
1 'polypeptide(L)'
;MSDWATYTLADFLMFSPRVYFRLVERYNQGLWPLQLIFVAGALAILFATATDGRRARAAAMATLALAWLFCAWQFLWLRYSTINWAMSYATAAFMLQAGLLLVAIRWTQRGALPANSLRRRGGIGLMVFGSLGYPFGPLLAGRAPASAESFGAMPDPTVAVTLGALVALMPQKLWLLLPIPVLWCAFSALTLLALEDVGAWAPFAVILVTFALLLVRR
;
A
#
# COMPACT_ATOMS: atom_id res chain seq x y z
N MET A 1 33.75 -23.90 5.24
CA MET A 1 33.41 -22.80 4.30
C MET A 1 31.90 -22.79 4.18
N SER A 2 31.32 -21.62 4.32
CA SER A 2 30.02 -21.32 4.93
C SER A 2 28.78 -21.97 4.29
N ASP A 3 27.97 -22.65 5.11
CA ASP A 3 26.60 -23.14 4.87
C ASP A 3 25.57 -22.00 4.63
N TRP A 4 26.00 -20.86 4.09
CA TRP A 4 25.14 -19.67 3.95
C TRP A 4 24.36 -19.73 2.64
N ALA A 5 24.82 -20.55 1.70
CA ALA A 5 24.15 -20.82 0.42
C ALA A 5 22.94 -21.76 0.55
N THR A 6 22.70 -22.36 1.72
CA THR A 6 21.53 -23.23 1.96
C THR A 6 20.31 -22.48 2.48
N TYR A 7 20.46 -21.23 2.93
CA TYR A 7 19.33 -20.45 3.43
C TYR A 7 18.43 -20.03 2.28
N THR A 8 17.15 -20.32 2.45
CA THR A 8 16.06 -19.88 1.60
C THR A 8 15.33 -18.72 2.27
N LEU A 9 14.49 -18.01 1.51
CA LEU A 9 13.71 -16.89 2.04
C LEU A 9 12.71 -17.35 3.12
N ALA A 10 12.23 -18.59 3.04
CA ALA A 10 11.33 -19.19 4.01
C ALA A 10 11.99 -19.36 5.39
N ASP A 11 13.30 -19.56 5.45
CA ASP A 11 14.04 -19.72 6.72
C ASP A 11 14.05 -18.44 7.58
N PHE A 12 13.75 -17.29 6.96
CA PHE A 12 13.64 -16.00 7.66
C PHE A 12 12.21 -15.69 8.15
N LEU A 13 11.22 -16.51 7.79
CA LEU A 13 9.84 -16.34 8.24
C LEU A 13 9.60 -17.13 9.53
N MET A 14 9.08 -16.44 10.55
CA MET A 14 8.75 -17.04 11.86
C MET A 14 7.34 -17.66 11.90
N PHE A 15 6.65 -17.71 10.76
CA PHE A 15 5.26 -18.13 10.67
C PHE A 15 4.99 -18.84 9.33
N SER A 16 3.97 -19.69 9.33
CA SER A 16 3.53 -20.40 8.12
C SER A 16 2.44 -19.61 7.35
N PRO A 17 2.22 -19.91 6.06
CA PRO A 17 1.16 -19.26 5.26
C PRO A 17 -0.21 -19.35 5.94
N ARG A 18 -0.53 -20.49 6.53
CA ARG A 18 -1.80 -20.71 7.24
C ARG A 18 -1.98 -19.76 8.42
N VAL A 19 -0.92 -19.50 9.20
CA VAL A 19 -0.98 -18.57 10.34
C VAL A 19 -1.23 -17.15 9.85
N TYR A 20 -0.52 -16.72 8.80
CA TYR A 20 -0.68 -15.39 8.22
C TYR A 20 -2.09 -15.15 7.67
N PHE A 21 -2.59 -16.02 6.79
CA PHE A 21 -3.90 -15.81 6.19
C PHE A 21 -5.04 -15.94 7.21
N ARG A 22 -4.89 -16.80 8.23
CA ARG A 22 -5.88 -16.89 9.31
C ARG A 22 -5.90 -15.64 10.19
N LEU A 23 -4.75 -14.98 10.40
CA LEU A 23 -4.67 -13.68 11.07
C LEU A 23 -5.46 -12.63 10.27
N VAL A 24 -5.25 -12.59 8.96
CA VAL A 24 -5.93 -11.68 8.03
C VAL A 24 -7.46 -11.92 8.03
N GLU A 25 -7.91 -13.16 7.93
CA GLU A 25 -9.33 -13.52 8.00
C GLU A 25 -10.00 -13.03 9.29
N ARG A 26 -9.39 -13.33 10.44
CA ARG A 26 -9.92 -12.91 11.76
C ARG A 26 -9.93 -11.40 11.91
N TYR A 27 -8.89 -10.74 11.42
CA TYR A 27 -8.82 -9.28 11.41
C TYR A 27 -9.97 -8.68 10.59
N ASN A 28 -10.18 -9.15 9.37
CA ASN A 28 -11.26 -8.67 8.51
C ASN A 28 -12.65 -8.90 9.11
N GLN A 29 -12.90 -10.06 9.71
CA GLN A 29 -14.16 -10.36 10.38
C GLN A 29 -14.43 -9.41 11.55
N GLY A 30 -13.42 -9.14 12.39
CA GLY A 30 -13.55 -8.21 13.51
C GLY A 30 -13.63 -6.74 13.10
N LEU A 31 -13.19 -6.42 11.88
CA LEU A 31 -13.21 -5.07 11.35
C LEU A 31 -14.55 -4.70 10.71
N TRP A 32 -15.42 -5.68 10.41
CA TRP A 32 -16.76 -5.42 9.90
C TRP A 32 -17.61 -4.60 10.90
N PRO A 33 -18.29 -3.52 10.47
CA PRO A 33 -18.53 -3.03 9.10
C PRO A 33 -17.61 -1.88 8.64
N LEU A 34 -16.48 -1.63 9.32
CA LEU A 34 -15.61 -0.49 9.07
C LEU A 34 -15.02 -0.46 7.64
N GLN A 35 -15.02 -1.58 6.91
CA GLN A 35 -14.60 -1.64 5.52
C GLN A 35 -15.39 -0.69 4.62
N LEU A 36 -16.65 -0.39 4.95
CA LEU A 36 -17.45 0.59 4.20
C LEU A 36 -16.82 1.99 4.26
N ILE A 37 -16.19 2.35 5.38
CA ILE A 37 -15.46 3.61 5.53
C ILE A 37 -14.22 3.62 4.65
N PHE A 38 -13.50 2.49 4.54
CA PHE A 38 -12.33 2.41 3.66
C PHE A 38 -12.71 2.49 2.18
N VAL A 39 -13.81 1.88 1.77
CA VAL A 39 -14.35 2.03 0.42
C VAL A 39 -14.70 3.50 0.15
N ALA A 40 -15.40 4.16 1.08
CA ALA A 40 -15.70 5.59 0.96
C ALA A 40 -14.43 6.45 0.88
N GLY A 41 -13.40 6.12 1.68
CA GLY A 41 -12.10 6.78 1.65
C GLY A 41 -11.39 6.61 0.31
N ALA A 42 -11.36 5.40 -0.24
CA ALA A 42 -10.79 5.12 -1.57
C ALA A 42 -11.49 5.92 -2.67
N LEU A 43 -12.83 5.93 -2.67
CA LEU A 43 -13.63 6.72 -3.60
C LEU A 43 -13.39 8.22 -3.44
N ALA A 44 -13.26 8.71 -2.20
CA ALA A 44 -12.94 10.11 -1.93
C ALA A 44 -11.57 10.51 -2.50
N ILE A 45 -10.55 9.66 -2.36
CA ILE A 45 -9.22 9.91 -2.94
C ILE A 45 -9.28 9.87 -4.47
N LEU A 46 -9.98 8.91 -5.07
CA LEU A 46 -10.18 8.81 -6.53
C LEU A 46 -10.90 10.04 -7.10
N PHE A 47 -11.99 10.45 -6.45
CA PHE A 47 -12.72 11.65 -6.85
C PHE A 47 -11.84 12.89 -6.71
N ALA A 48 -11.15 13.02 -5.58
CA ALA A 48 -10.26 14.14 -5.33
C ALA A 48 -9.11 14.22 -6.34
N THR A 49 -8.54 13.10 -6.77
CA THR A 49 -7.49 13.06 -7.78
C THR A 49 -7.99 13.35 -9.18
N ALA A 50 -9.25 13.03 -9.48
CA ALA A 50 -9.90 13.37 -10.74
C ALA A 50 -10.19 14.87 -10.88
N THR A 51 -10.36 15.59 -9.76
CA THR A 51 -10.56 17.04 -9.75
C THR A 51 -9.25 17.84 -9.69
N ASP A 52 -9.26 19.06 -10.23
CA ASP A 52 -8.09 19.95 -10.19
C ASP A 52 -8.02 20.83 -8.92
N GLY A 53 -8.95 20.64 -7.97
CA GLY A 53 -9.10 21.50 -6.79
C GLY A 53 -8.02 21.32 -5.73
N ARG A 54 -7.44 22.44 -5.26
CA ARG A 54 -6.41 22.44 -4.18
C ARG A 54 -6.91 21.79 -2.88
N ARG A 55 -8.16 22.03 -2.50
CA ARG A 55 -8.78 21.42 -1.30
C ARG A 55 -8.97 19.91 -1.47
N ALA A 56 -9.34 19.46 -2.67
CA ALA A 56 -9.50 18.04 -2.97
C ALA A 56 -8.16 17.30 -2.85
N ARG A 57 -7.07 17.85 -3.42
CA ARG A 57 -5.72 17.26 -3.27
C ARG A 57 -5.28 17.17 -1.81
N ALA A 58 -5.56 18.20 -1.01
CA ALA A 58 -5.26 18.19 0.41
C ALA A 58 -6.06 17.11 1.16
N ALA A 59 -7.35 16.98 0.84
CA ALA A 59 -8.20 15.92 1.38
C ALA A 59 -7.67 14.53 1.01
N ALA A 60 -7.29 14.30 -0.25
CA ALA A 60 -6.70 13.03 -0.68
C ALA A 60 -5.46 12.63 0.13
N MET A 61 -4.51 13.57 0.31
CA MET A 61 -3.31 13.31 1.11
C MET A 61 -3.62 13.09 2.60
N ALA A 62 -4.58 13.83 3.16
CA ALA A 62 -5.01 13.64 4.54
C ALA A 62 -5.70 12.28 4.76
N THR A 63 -6.59 11.88 3.84
CA THR A 63 -7.23 10.56 3.87
C THR A 63 -6.21 9.44 3.75
N LEU A 64 -5.22 9.58 2.86
CA LEU A 64 -4.10 8.62 2.78
C LEU A 64 -3.31 8.57 4.09
N ALA A 65 -2.97 9.71 4.68
CA ALA A 65 -2.25 9.73 5.96
C ALA A 65 -3.04 9.01 7.07
N LEU A 66 -4.35 9.23 7.16
CA LEU A 66 -5.22 8.51 8.10
C LEU A 66 -5.25 7.00 7.82
N ALA A 67 -5.32 6.60 6.56
CA ALA A 67 -5.26 5.19 6.16
C ALA A 67 -3.92 4.53 6.57
N TRP A 68 -2.79 5.21 6.37
CA TRP A 68 -1.47 4.76 6.81
C TRP A 68 -1.38 4.63 8.33
N LEU A 69 -1.90 5.60 9.09
CA LEU A 69 -1.94 5.53 10.56
C LEU A 69 -2.81 4.36 11.02
N PHE A 70 -3.96 4.17 10.38
CA PHE A 70 -4.89 3.12 10.75
C PHE A 70 -4.28 1.73 10.51
N CYS A 71 -3.72 1.45 9.33
CA CYS A 71 -3.12 0.15 9.06
C CYS A 71 -1.85 -0.09 9.90
N ALA A 72 -1.06 0.94 10.18
CA ALA A 72 0.08 0.84 11.09
C ALA A 72 -0.35 0.43 12.50
N TRP A 73 -1.38 1.08 13.03
CA TRP A 73 -1.85 0.80 14.38
C TRP A 73 -2.60 -0.53 14.47
N GLN A 74 -3.64 -0.71 13.65
CA GLN A 74 -4.57 -1.83 13.81
C GLN A 74 -4.01 -3.13 13.28
N PHE A 75 -3.32 -3.10 12.14
CA PHE A 75 -2.77 -4.32 11.53
C PHE A 75 -1.31 -4.53 11.92
N LEU A 76 -0.39 -3.62 11.57
CA LEU A 76 1.04 -3.85 11.79
C LEU A 76 1.40 -4.00 13.27
N TRP A 77 0.94 -3.06 14.11
CA TRP A 77 1.26 -3.06 15.53
C TRP A 77 0.45 -4.09 16.32
N LEU A 78 -0.89 -4.02 16.30
CA LEU A 78 -1.72 -4.83 17.19
C LEU A 78 -1.90 -6.29 16.75
N ARG A 79 -1.56 -6.64 15.51
CA ARG A 79 -1.82 -7.98 14.96
C ARG A 79 -0.55 -8.59 14.40
N TYR A 80 0.07 -7.96 13.40
CA TYR A 80 1.15 -8.59 12.65
C TYR A 80 2.46 -8.66 13.46
N SER A 81 2.73 -7.68 14.33
CA SER A 81 3.91 -7.69 15.22
C SER A 81 3.95 -8.90 16.17
N THR A 82 2.79 -9.49 16.48
CA THR A 82 2.69 -10.64 17.38
C THR A 82 3.27 -11.93 16.80
N ILE A 83 3.30 -12.05 15.47
CA ILE A 83 3.90 -13.19 14.76
C ILE A 83 5.17 -12.79 13.99
N ASN A 84 5.42 -11.50 13.82
CA ASN A 84 6.56 -10.97 13.08
C ASN A 84 7.09 -9.70 13.74
N TRP A 85 8.11 -9.83 14.59
CA TRP A 85 8.70 -8.71 15.33
C TRP A 85 9.19 -7.57 14.43
N ALA A 86 9.56 -7.84 13.17
CA ALA A 86 9.98 -6.82 12.23
C ALA A 86 8.88 -5.77 11.96
N MET A 87 7.61 -6.14 12.19
CA MET A 87 6.47 -5.24 11.99
C MET A 87 6.41 -4.10 13.01
N SER A 88 7.10 -4.21 14.15
CA SER A 88 7.29 -3.08 15.07
C SER A 88 8.06 -1.93 14.39
N TYR A 89 9.10 -2.26 13.63
CA TYR A 89 9.86 -1.28 12.86
C TYR A 89 9.08 -0.77 11.64
N ALA A 90 8.36 -1.68 10.96
CA ALA A 90 7.48 -1.30 9.86
C ALA A 90 6.36 -0.33 10.33
N THR A 91 5.83 -0.52 11.53
CA THR A 91 4.85 0.39 12.14
C THR A 91 5.41 1.81 12.24
N ALA A 92 6.63 1.96 12.77
CA ALA A 92 7.28 3.27 12.87
C ALA A 92 7.51 3.90 11.49
N ALA A 93 7.93 3.12 10.50
CA ALA A 93 8.07 3.59 9.12
C ALA A 93 6.73 4.05 8.53
N PHE A 94 5.65 3.31 8.77
CA PHE A 94 4.32 3.69 8.30
C PHE A 94 3.80 4.97 8.97
N MET A 95 4.03 5.13 10.28
CA MET A 95 3.71 6.37 11.00
C MET A 95 4.50 7.56 10.45
N LEU A 96 5.79 7.37 10.15
CA LEU A 96 6.61 8.38 9.49
C LEU A 96 6.03 8.77 8.12
N GLN A 97 5.69 7.78 7.29
CA GLN A 97 5.08 8.03 5.98
C GLN A 97 3.76 8.80 6.10
N ALA A 98 2.92 8.48 7.09
CA ALA A 98 1.71 9.26 7.35
C ALA A 98 2.02 10.73 7.65
N GLY A 99 3.03 11.00 8.48
CA GLY A 99 3.51 12.35 8.75
C GLY A 99 4.01 13.05 7.47
N LEU A 100 4.78 12.34 6.65
CA LEU A 100 5.28 12.86 5.37
C LEU A 100 4.14 13.20 4.40
N LEU A 101 3.07 12.40 4.35
CA LEU A 101 1.88 12.67 3.54
C LEU A 101 1.15 13.94 4.01
N LEU A 102 1.07 14.18 5.31
CA LEU A 102 0.52 15.44 5.85
C LEU A 102 1.37 16.64 5.47
N VAL A 103 2.70 16.53 5.53
CA VAL A 103 3.61 17.59 5.07
C VAL A 103 3.46 17.81 3.56
N ALA A 104 3.24 16.75 2.78
CA ALA A 104 3.06 16.82 1.34
C ALA A 104 1.82 17.61 0.89
N ILE A 105 0.83 17.81 1.76
CA ILE A 105 -0.30 18.73 1.50
C ILE A 105 0.20 20.12 1.07
N ARG A 106 1.27 20.63 1.71
CA ARG A 106 1.83 21.94 1.36
C ARG A 106 2.45 21.98 -0.04
N TRP A 107 2.95 20.84 -0.52
CA TRP A 107 3.58 20.73 -1.84
C TRP A 107 2.55 20.56 -2.96
N THR A 108 1.46 19.82 -2.71
CA THR A 108 0.36 19.63 -3.68
C THR A 108 -0.49 20.88 -3.89
N GLN A 109 -0.55 21.78 -2.91
CA GLN A 109 -1.29 23.04 -3.01
C GLN A 109 -0.58 24.14 -3.81
N ARG A 110 0.76 24.08 -3.88
CA ARG A 110 1.60 25.12 -4.52
C ARG A 110 2.06 24.74 -5.93
N GLY A 111 2.03 23.47 -6.29
CA GLY A 111 2.48 22.98 -7.59
C GLY A 111 1.37 22.81 -8.62
N ALA A 112 1.68 23.05 -9.89
CA ALA A 112 0.87 22.58 -11.01
C ALA A 112 0.82 21.05 -10.98
N LEU A 113 -0.29 20.47 -11.44
CA LEU A 113 -0.37 19.01 -11.61
C LEU A 113 0.63 18.54 -12.67
N PRO A 114 1.01 17.25 -12.64
CA PRO A 114 1.82 16.68 -13.70
C PRO A 114 1.16 16.92 -15.07
N ALA A 115 1.86 17.60 -15.97
CA ALA A 115 1.34 17.92 -17.31
C ALA A 115 1.09 16.66 -18.16
N ASN A 116 1.79 15.57 -17.84
CA ASN A 116 1.68 14.32 -18.58
C ASN A 116 0.39 13.57 -18.22
N SER A 117 -0.58 13.60 -19.13
CA SER A 117 -1.87 12.92 -19.02
C SER A 117 -1.73 11.40 -18.88
N LEU A 118 -0.70 10.77 -19.46
CA LEU A 118 -0.47 9.33 -19.29
C LEU A 118 -0.01 8.99 -17.88
N ARG A 119 0.90 9.79 -17.31
CA ARG A 119 1.35 9.64 -15.93
C ARG A 119 0.19 9.78 -14.95
N ARG A 120 -0.67 10.79 -15.14
CA ARG A 120 -1.85 11.02 -14.28
C ARG A 120 -2.86 9.87 -14.40
N ARG A 121 -3.21 9.45 -15.62
CA ARG A 121 -4.12 8.32 -15.85
C ARG A 121 -3.57 7.00 -15.31
N GLY A 122 -2.27 6.75 -15.48
CA GLY A 122 -1.60 5.57 -14.92
C GLY A 122 -1.61 5.56 -13.39
N GLY A 123 -1.37 6.71 -12.75
CA GLY A 123 -1.51 6.86 -11.30
C GLY A 123 -2.93 6.57 -10.81
N ILE A 124 -3.96 7.07 -11.51
CA ILE A 124 -5.36 6.72 -11.21
C ILE A 124 -5.61 5.22 -11.41
N GLY A 125 -5.08 4.62 -12.47
CA GLY A 125 -5.16 3.18 -12.70
C GLY A 125 -4.56 2.35 -11.56
N LEU A 126 -3.40 2.75 -11.04
CA LEU A 126 -2.80 2.15 -9.84
C LEU A 126 -3.69 2.28 -8.59
N MET A 127 -4.35 3.44 -8.41
CA MET A 127 -5.29 3.61 -7.30
C MET A 127 -6.51 2.71 -7.41
N VAL A 128 -7.06 2.57 -8.62
CA VAL A 128 -8.17 1.66 -8.90
C VAL A 128 -7.75 0.22 -8.64
N PHE A 129 -6.55 -0.18 -9.10
CA PHE A 129 -6.01 -1.50 -8.81
C PHE A 129 -5.81 -1.74 -7.30
N GLY A 130 -5.24 -0.77 -6.58
CA GLY A 130 -5.06 -0.82 -5.12
C GLY A 130 -6.38 -0.97 -4.36
N SER A 131 -7.42 -0.28 -4.82
CA SER A 131 -8.71 -0.23 -4.11
C SER A 131 -9.65 -1.38 -4.45
N LEU A 132 -9.65 -1.81 -5.73
CA LEU A 132 -10.58 -2.81 -6.24
C LEU A 132 -9.88 -4.13 -6.60
N GLY A 133 -8.67 -4.10 -7.17
CA GLY A 133 -7.96 -5.30 -7.60
C GLY A 133 -7.46 -6.17 -6.43
N TYR A 134 -6.81 -5.55 -5.43
CA TYR A 134 -6.26 -6.26 -4.27
C TYR A 134 -7.28 -7.11 -3.48
N PRO A 135 -8.51 -6.62 -3.20
CA PRO A 135 -9.53 -7.43 -2.54
C PRO A 135 -9.87 -8.75 -3.25
N PHE A 136 -9.72 -8.82 -4.58
CA PHE A 136 -9.96 -10.05 -5.36
C PHE A 136 -8.72 -10.94 -5.47
N GLY A 137 -7.54 -10.45 -5.09
CA GLY A 137 -6.27 -11.20 -5.13
C GLY A 137 -6.35 -12.57 -4.44
N PRO A 138 -6.92 -12.67 -3.23
CA PRO A 138 -7.11 -13.96 -2.56
C PRO A 138 -7.90 -14.99 -3.36
N LEU A 139 -8.95 -14.58 -4.09
CA LEU A 139 -9.74 -15.51 -4.90
C LEU A 139 -8.91 -16.08 -6.06
N LEU A 140 -8.11 -15.24 -6.71
CA LEU A 140 -7.20 -15.65 -7.78
C LEU A 140 -6.09 -16.58 -7.29
N ALA A 141 -5.70 -16.43 -6.02
CA ALA A 141 -4.73 -17.29 -5.35
C ALA A 141 -5.36 -18.54 -4.69
N GLY A 142 -6.66 -18.80 -4.88
CA GLY A 142 -7.35 -19.94 -4.27
C GLY A 142 -7.52 -19.85 -2.74
N ARG A 143 -7.35 -18.66 -2.15
CA ARG A 143 -7.54 -18.39 -0.72
C ARG A 143 -8.99 -18.07 -0.38
N ALA A 144 -9.31 -18.11 0.92
CA ALA A 144 -10.64 -17.77 1.39
C ALA A 144 -11.00 -16.30 1.08
N PRO A 145 -12.24 -16.00 0.66
CA PRO A 145 -12.67 -14.61 0.42
C PRO A 145 -12.53 -13.70 1.65
N ALA A 146 -12.65 -14.27 2.85
CA ALA A 146 -12.46 -13.55 4.11
C ALA A 146 -11.03 -13.01 4.28
N SER A 147 -10.05 -13.51 3.51
CA SER A 147 -8.68 -13.01 3.50
C SER A 147 -8.45 -11.82 2.55
N ALA A 148 -9.52 -11.23 2.01
CA ALA A 148 -9.50 -10.03 1.16
C ALA A 148 -8.70 -8.88 1.78
N GLU A 149 -7.75 -8.33 1.02
CA GLU A 149 -6.97 -7.18 1.47
C GLU A 149 -7.58 -5.90 0.93
N SER A 150 -8.19 -5.10 1.80
CA SER A 150 -8.81 -3.83 1.43
C SER A 150 -7.93 -2.62 1.78
N PHE A 151 -8.02 -1.57 0.97
CA PHE A 151 -7.43 -0.26 1.25
C PHE A 151 -7.73 0.19 2.69
N GLY A 152 -6.79 0.89 3.34
CA GLY A 152 -6.91 1.41 4.71
C GLY A 152 -6.81 0.36 5.81
N ALA A 153 -7.40 -0.81 5.63
CA ALA A 153 -7.29 -1.94 6.55
C ALA A 153 -5.92 -2.62 6.43
N MET A 154 -5.50 -2.89 5.19
CA MET A 154 -4.28 -3.62 4.89
C MET A 154 -3.17 -2.73 4.32
N PRO A 155 -1.90 -3.02 4.64
CA PRO A 155 -0.76 -2.25 4.13
C PRO A 155 -0.65 -2.24 2.60
N ASP A 156 -0.68 -3.39 1.94
CA ASP A 156 -0.44 -3.54 0.50
C ASP A 156 -1.36 -2.70 -0.40
N PRO A 157 -2.70 -2.82 -0.30
CA PRO A 157 -3.60 -1.97 -1.06
C PRO A 157 -3.44 -0.48 -0.69
N THR A 158 -3.15 -0.17 0.58
CA THR A 158 -2.90 1.22 1.02
C THR A 158 -1.66 1.81 0.33
N VAL A 159 -0.58 1.03 0.26
CA VAL A 159 0.66 1.40 -0.43
C VAL A 159 0.42 1.55 -1.93
N ALA A 160 -0.31 0.64 -2.57
CA ALA A 160 -0.63 0.72 -4.00
C ALA A 160 -1.44 1.99 -4.34
N VAL A 161 -2.49 2.29 -3.57
CA VAL A 161 -3.28 3.52 -3.73
C VAL A 161 -2.42 4.76 -3.49
N THR A 162 -1.54 4.72 -2.50
CA THR A 162 -0.63 5.82 -2.20
C THR A 162 0.32 6.08 -3.35
N LEU A 163 1.00 5.06 -3.87
CA LEU A 163 1.91 5.20 -5.00
C LEU A 163 1.19 5.75 -6.24
N GLY A 164 -0.02 5.26 -6.54
CA GLY A 164 -0.85 5.80 -7.61
C GLY A 164 -1.20 7.27 -7.42
N ALA A 165 -1.61 7.66 -6.21
CA ALA A 165 -1.91 9.06 -5.88
C ALA A 165 -0.66 9.95 -5.95
N LEU A 166 0.50 9.47 -5.49
CA LEU A 166 1.77 10.20 -5.58
C LEU A 166 2.16 10.42 -7.05
N VAL A 167 2.09 9.38 -7.89
CA VAL A 167 2.35 9.51 -9.34
C VAL A 167 1.43 10.54 -10.00
N ALA A 168 0.14 10.53 -9.63
CA ALA A 168 -0.89 11.41 -10.21
C ALA A 168 -0.85 12.85 -9.70
N LEU A 169 -0.52 13.08 -8.43
CA LEU A 169 -0.68 14.39 -7.76
C LEU A 169 0.62 15.11 -7.42
N MET A 170 1.74 14.40 -7.26
CA MET A 170 2.98 15.01 -6.78
C MET A 170 3.87 15.49 -7.92
N PRO A 171 4.06 16.80 -8.11
CA PRO A 171 4.95 17.30 -9.16
C PRO A 171 6.43 17.22 -8.80
N GLN A 172 6.77 17.27 -7.51
CA GLN A 172 8.15 17.33 -7.00
C GLN A 172 8.30 16.58 -5.67
N LYS A 173 9.54 16.40 -5.22
CA LYS A 173 9.88 15.78 -3.91
C LYS A 173 9.34 14.35 -3.71
N LEU A 174 8.99 13.68 -4.79
CA LEU A 174 8.57 12.26 -4.78
C LEU A 174 9.60 11.37 -4.09
N TRP A 175 10.88 11.66 -4.24
CA TRP A 175 11.97 10.93 -3.59
C TRP A 175 11.88 10.86 -2.06
N LEU A 176 11.16 11.78 -1.40
CA LEU A 176 10.90 11.73 0.05
C LEU A 176 9.77 10.77 0.42
N LEU A 177 8.82 10.54 -0.49
CA LEU A 177 7.58 9.80 -0.23
C LEU A 177 7.60 8.39 -0.83
N LEU A 178 8.52 8.10 -1.75
CA LEU A 178 8.64 6.80 -2.41
C LEU A 178 9.36 5.72 -1.59
N PRO A 179 10.42 6.00 -0.80
CA PRO A 179 11.23 4.95 -0.20
C PRO A 179 10.43 3.97 0.66
N ILE A 180 9.61 4.46 1.59
CA ILE A 180 8.84 3.61 2.51
C ILE A 180 7.81 2.74 1.75
N PRO A 181 6.94 3.30 0.88
CA PRO A 181 6.06 2.51 0.02
C PRO A 181 6.77 1.44 -0.82
N VAL A 182 7.89 1.79 -1.46
CA VAL A 182 8.62 0.87 -2.35
C VAL A 182 9.27 -0.25 -1.54
N LEU A 183 9.90 0.08 -0.40
CA LEU A 183 10.48 -0.91 0.50
C LEU A 183 9.41 -1.84 1.06
N TRP A 184 8.22 -1.31 1.38
CA TRP A 184 7.10 -2.15 1.81
C TRP A 184 6.64 -3.11 0.71
N CYS A 185 6.44 -2.64 -0.53
CA CYS A 185 6.08 -3.52 -1.63
C CYS A 185 7.15 -4.61 -1.84
N ALA A 186 8.44 -4.26 -1.76
CA ALA A 186 9.51 -5.25 -1.90
C ALA A 186 9.47 -6.28 -0.78
N PHE A 187 9.29 -5.83 0.47
CA PHE A 187 9.14 -6.71 1.63
C PHE A 187 7.92 -7.63 1.52
N SER A 188 6.76 -7.09 1.14
CA SER A 188 5.54 -7.89 0.96
C SER A 188 5.70 -8.91 -0.16
N ALA A 189 6.26 -8.50 -1.30
CA ALA A 189 6.50 -9.39 -2.42
C ALA A 189 7.43 -10.55 -2.04
N LEU A 190 8.53 -10.25 -1.34
CA LEU A 190 9.45 -11.27 -0.82
C LEU A 190 8.76 -12.18 0.22
N THR A 191 7.97 -11.62 1.12
CA THR A 191 7.22 -12.40 2.11
C THR A 191 6.27 -13.38 1.42
N LEU A 192 5.47 -12.91 0.46
CA LEU A 192 4.52 -13.75 -0.28
C LEU A 192 5.23 -14.79 -1.16
N LEU A 193 6.39 -14.47 -1.75
CA LEU A 193 7.22 -15.46 -2.44
C LEU A 193 7.68 -16.58 -1.50
N ALA A 194 8.13 -16.23 -0.29
CA ALA A 194 8.52 -17.22 0.71
C ALA A 194 7.35 -18.03 1.27
N LEU A 195 6.14 -17.49 1.20
CA LEU A 195 4.90 -18.21 1.51
C LEU A 195 4.39 -19.04 0.32
N GLU A 196 5.14 -19.10 -0.79
CA GLU A 196 4.77 -19.77 -2.05
C GLU A 196 3.43 -19.27 -2.62
N ASP A 197 3.14 -17.98 -2.41
CA ASP A 197 1.86 -17.38 -2.74
C ASP A 197 1.94 -16.56 -4.04
N VAL A 198 1.05 -16.86 -5.00
CA VAL A 198 1.00 -16.17 -6.29
C VAL A 198 0.63 -14.68 -6.17
N GLY A 199 0.08 -14.26 -5.04
CA GLY A 199 -0.18 -12.86 -4.70
C GLY A 199 1.10 -12.01 -4.66
N ALA A 200 2.29 -12.61 -4.53
CA ALA A 200 3.57 -11.92 -4.55
C ALA A 200 3.80 -11.04 -5.80
N TRP A 201 3.19 -11.41 -6.93
CA TRP A 201 3.32 -10.66 -8.18
C TRP A 201 2.65 -9.29 -8.14
N ALA A 202 1.61 -9.11 -7.30
CA ALA A 202 0.90 -7.84 -7.19
C ALA A 202 1.81 -6.69 -6.68
N PRO A 203 2.49 -6.80 -5.51
CA PRO A 203 3.40 -5.75 -5.05
C PRO A 203 4.62 -5.55 -5.98
N PHE A 204 5.14 -6.60 -6.64
CA PHE A 204 6.16 -6.42 -7.69
C PHE A 204 5.64 -5.58 -8.87
N ALA A 205 4.44 -5.90 -9.37
CA ALA A 205 3.82 -5.15 -10.45
C ALA A 205 3.59 -3.69 -10.05
N VAL A 206 3.16 -3.42 -8.82
CA VAL A 206 3.00 -2.06 -8.30
C VAL A 206 4.32 -1.28 -8.33
N ILE A 207 5.44 -1.88 -7.91
CA ILE A 207 6.77 -1.25 -8.01
C ILE A 207 7.10 -0.93 -9.47
N LEU A 208 7.03 -1.94 -10.34
CA LEU A 208 7.42 -1.80 -11.75
C LEU A 208 6.59 -0.75 -12.47
N VAL A 209 5.27 -0.78 -12.30
CA VAL A 209 4.35 0.19 -12.91
C VAL A 209 4.58 1.58 -12.34
N THR A 210 4.81 1.72 -11.03
CA THR A 210 5.13 3.02 -10.42
C THR A 210 6.38 3.63 -11.05
N PHE A 211 7.49 2.89 -11.13
CA PHE A 211 8.72 3.41 -11.72
C PHE A 211 8.58 3.64 -13.23
N ALA A 212 7.91 2.74 -13.97
CA ALA A 212 7.62 2.96 -15.38
C ALA A 212 6.86 4.27 -15.61
N LEU A 213 5.81 4.55 -14.83
CA LEU A 213 5.04 5.79 -14.93
C LEU A 213 5.84 7.03 -14.53
N LEU A 214 6.79 6.91 -13.60
CA LEU A 214 7.69 8.02 -13.26
C LEU A 214 8.74 8.29 -14.35
N LEU A 215 9.12 7.26 -15.10
CA LEU A 215 10.01 7.36 -16.27
C LEU A 215 9.28 7.84 -17.54
N VAL A 216 7.95 7.76 -17.57
CA VAL A 216 7.10 8.38 -18.61
C VAL A 216 7.21 9.91 -18.51
N ARG A 217 8.33 10.41 -19.03
CA ARG A 217 8.71 11.76 -19.40
C ARG A 217 8.22 12.91 -18.51
N ARG A 218 9.18 13.42 -17.72
CA ARG A 218 9.61 14.82 -17.81
C ARG A 218 9.71 15.29 -19.26
#